data_AF-A0A258C2N5-F1
#
_entry.id   AF-A0A258C2N5-F1
#
_cell.length_a   1.000
_cell.length_b   1.000
_cell.length_c   1.000
_cell.angle_alpha   90.00
_cell.angle_beta   90.00
_cell.angle_gamma   90.00
#
_symmetry.space_group_name_H-M   'P 1'
#
loop_
_entity.id
_entity.type
_entity.pdbx_description
1 polymer ?
#
loop_
_entity_poly.entity_id
_entity_poly.type
_entity_poly.pdbx_seq_one_letter_code
_entity_poly.pdbx_strand_id
1 'polypeptide(L)'
;NPRITLKGIPEAAWDYVVNGKAALDWVMERQAVRTDKASGIVNDANDWACETMGNPKYPLELFQRVVTVSLETQKIVASLPALDI
;
A
#
# COMPACT_ATOMS: atom_id res chain seq x y z
N ASN A 1 -9.89 2.65 10.00
CA ASN A 1 -10.19 3.04 11.41
C ASN A 1 -11.65 3.53 11.46
N PRO A 2 -12.29 3.77 12.63
CA PRO A 2 -13.71 4.12 12.67
C PRO A 2 -14.05 5.55 12.22
N ARG A 3 -13.06 6.40 11.92
CA ARG A 3 -13.27 7.82 11.55
C ARG A 3 -13.08 8.10 10.06
N ILE A 4 -12.28 7.29 9.37
CA ILE A 4 -11.87 7.52 7.98
C ILE A 4 -12.17 6.27 7.16
N THR A 5 -12.90 6.45 6.06
CA THR A 5 -13.19 5.41 5.06
C THR A 5 -12.86 5.95 3.67
N LEU A 6 -12.07 5.19 2.92
CA LEU A 6 -11.77 5.48 1.51
C LEU A 6 -12.78 4.74 0.64
N LYS A 7 -13.31 5.43 -0.38
CA LYS A 7 -14.29 4.90 -1.33
C LYS A 7 -13.88 5.27 -2.75
N GLY A 8 -14.41 4.53 -3.73
CA GLY A 8 -14.16 4.81 -5.15
C GLY A 8 -12.74 4.45 -5.61
N ILE A 9 -12.10 3.47 -4.97
CA ILE A 9 -10.84 2.90 -5.46
C ILE A 9 -11.15 2.10 -6.74
N PRO A 10 -10.54 2.43 -7.89
CA PRO A 10 -10.78 1.68 -9.13
C PRO A 10 -10.34 0.22 -8.98
N GLU A 11 -11.13 -0.72 -9.51
CA GLU A 11 -10.83 -2.16 -9.43
C GLU A 11 -9.48 -2.51 -10.05
N ALA A 12 -9.12 -1.87 -11.17
CA ALA A 12 -7.83 -2.06 -11.85
C ALA A 12 -6.60 -1.73 -10.98
N ALA A 13 -6.76 -0.96 -9.90
CA ALA A 13 -5.65 -0.71 -8.97
C ALA A 13 -5.23 -1.98 -8.21
N TRP A 14 -6.14 -2.95 -8.06
CA TRP A 14 -5.86 -4.22 -7.38
C TRP A 14 -5.10 -5.22 -8.26
N ASP A 15 -5.10 -5.02 -9.58
CA ASP A 15 -4.46 -5.93 -10.54
C ASP A 15 -2.93 -5.79 -10.54
N TYR A 16 -2.39 -4.72 -9.96
CA TYR A 16 -0.94 -4.58 -9.79
C TYR A 16 -0.44 -5.47 -8.65
N VAL A 17 0.03 -6.66 -9.04
CA VAL A 17 0.51 -7.71 -8.13
C VAL A 17 2.02 -7.70 -8.03
N VAL A 18 2.52 -7.69 -6.78
CA VAL A 18 3.94 -7.81 -6.45
C VAL A 18 4.10 -8.98 -5.48
N ASN A 19 4.95 -9.94 -5.84
CA ASN A 19 5.22 -11.13 -5.03
C ASN A 19 3.94 -11.92 -4.64
N GLY A 20 3.02 -12.10 -5.60
CA GLY A 20 1.79 -12.89 -5.41
C GLY A 20 0.66 -12.19 -4.66
N LYS A 21 0.81 -10.89 -4.31
CA LYS A 21 -0.23 -10.09 -3.63
C LYS A 21 -0.39 -8.71 -4.28
N ALA A 22 -1.58 -8.14 -4.26
CA ALA A 22 -1.80 -6.77 -4.74
C ALA A 22 -0.93 -5.77 -3.96
N ALA A 23 -0.43 -4.73 -4.62
CA ALA A 23 0.38 -3.70 -3.97
C ALA A 23 -0.41 -2.99 -2.84
N LEU A 24 -1.71 -2.77 -3.03
CA LEU A 24 -2.61 -2.20 -2.02
C LEU A 24 -2.69 -3.09 -0.77
N ASP A 25 -2.78 -4.41 -0.96
CA ASP A 25 -2.82 -5.38 0.12
C ASP A 25 -1.52 -5.41 0.94
N TRP A 26 -0.37 -5.15 0.32
CA TRP A 26 0.90 -5.00 1.05
C TRP A 26 0.86 -3.80 1.98
N VAL A 27 0.32 -2.66 1.51
CA VAL A 27 0.20 -1.45 2.33
C VAL A 27 -0.75 -1.70 3.50
N MET A 28 -1.94 -2.28 3.24
CA MET A 28 -2.90 -2.60 4.32
C MET A 28 -2.32 -3.54 5.36
N GLU A 29 -1.50 -4.50 4.93
CA GLU A 29 -0.87 -5.46 5.83
C GLU A 29 0.21 -4.80 6.72
N ARG A 30 1.05 -3.97 6.12
CA ARG A 30 2.22 -3.36 6.78
C ARG A 30 1.89 -2.12 7.58
N GLN A 31 0.88 -1.35 7.18
CA GLN A 31 0.42 -0.15 7.87
C GLN A 31 -0.61 -0.51 8.98
N ALA A 32 -0.18 -1.36 9.91
CA ALA A 32 -1.00 -1.86 11.01
C ALA A 32 -0.18 -1.99 12.28
N VAL A 33 -0.85 -1.99 13.43
CA VAL A 33 -0.22 -2.33 14.72
C VAL A 33 -0.21 -3.85 14.86
N ARG A 34 0.96 -4.42 15.10
CA ARG A 34 1.15 -5.87 15.27
C ARG A 34 2.05 -6.15 16.46
N THR A 35 1.71 -7.16 17.24
CA THR A 35 2.58 -7.66 18.31
C THR A 35 3.12 -9.02 17.91
N ASP A 36 4.44 -9.16 17.87
CA ASP A 36 5.06 -10.47 17.69
C ASP A 36 4.77 -11.35 18.91
N LYS A 37 4.27 -12.57 18.68
CA LYS A 37 3.80 -13.44 19.77
C LYS A 37 4.94 -14.01 20.60
N ALA A 38 6.11 -14.24 19.99
CA ALA A 38 7.23 -14.88 20.66
C ALA A 38 7.99 -13.89 21.53
N SER A 39 8.27 -12.70 21.00
CA SER A 39 9.04 -11.66 21.68
C SER A 39 8.20 -10.66 22.46
N GLY A 40 6.91 -10.52 22.13
CA GLY A 40 6.04 -9.47 22.68
C GLY A 40 6.33 -8.07 22.11
N ILE A 41 7.25 -7.94 21.14
CA ILE A 41 7.60 -6.65 20.55
C ILE A 41 6.42 -6.12 19.74
N VAL A 42 6.01 -4.90 20.04
CA VAL A 42 4.97 -4.17 19.29
C VAL A 42 5.63 -3.43 18.13
N ASN A 43 5.11 -3.68 16.93
CA ASN A 43 5.40 -2.94 15.72
C ASN A 43 4.19 -2.07 15.41
N ASP A 44 4.28 -0.78 15.73
CA ASP A 44 3.27 0.22 15.40
C ASP A 44 3.75 1.10 14.24
N ALA A 45 3.09 0.96 13.08
CA ALA A 45 3.41 1.78 11.91
C ALA A 45 3.17 3.29 12.11
N ASN A 46 2.35 3.69 13.10
CA ASN A 46 2.11 5.09 13.42
C ASN A 46 3.33 5.75 14.07
N ASP A 47 4.16 5.00 14.80
CA ASP A 47 5.39 5.52 15.41
C ASP A 47 6.33 6.02 14.32
N TRP A 48 6.52 5.22 13.26
CA TRP A 48 7.32 5.63 12.12
C TRP A 48 6.75 6.85 11.38
N ALA A 49 5.42 6.91 11.23
CA ALA A 49 4.74 8.06 10.63
C ALA A 49 4.95 9.36 11.43
N CYS A 50 4.94 9.28 12.76
CA CYS A 50 5.11 10.43 13.63
C CYS A 50 6.59 10.82 13.83
N GLU A 51 7.45 9.84 14.13
CA GLU A 51 8.82 10.07 14.57
C GLU A 51 9.81 10.21 13.41
N THR A 52 9.63 9.44 12.33
CA THR A 52 10.54 9.46 11.19
C THR A 52 10.02 10.35 10.07
N MET A 53 8.74 10.23 9.71
CA MET A 53 8.15 11.03 8.63
C MET A 53 7.67 12.40 9.06
N GLY A 54 7.45 12.64 10.36
CA GLY A 54 6.83 13.87 10.86
C GLY A 54 5.43 14.11 10.29
N ASN A 55 4.73 13.06 9.85
CA ASN A 55 3.44 13.13 9.17
C ASN A 55 2.48 12.03 9.66
N PRO A 56 1.57 12.34 10.61
CA PRO A 56 0.57 11.39 11.10
C PRO A 56 -0.41 10.90 10.03
N LYS A 57 -0.54 11.63 8.91
CA LYS A 57 -1.39 11.23 7.77
C LYS A 57 -0.68 10.27 6.82
N TYR A 58 0.60 9.99 7.04
CA TYR A 58 1.43 9.20 6.14
C TYR A 58 0.81 7.85 5.75
N PRO A 59 0.26 7.02 6.66
CA PRO A 59 -0.31 5.72 6.27
C PRO A 59 -1.46 5.87 5.26
N LEU A 60 -2.30 6.91 5.44
CA LEU A 60 -3.41 7.21 4.54
C LEU A 60 -2.90 7.70 3.18
N GLU A 61 -1.98 8.66 3.18
CA GLU A 61 -1.41 9.23 1.96
C GLU A 61 -0.60 8.19 1.17
N LEU A 62 0.13 7.31 1.86
CA LEU A 62 0.85 6.20 1.26
C LEU A 62 -0.12 5.29 0.50
N PHE A 63 -1.23 4.89 1.13
CA PHE A 63 -2.23 4.05 0.47
C PHE A 63 -2.80 4.73 -0.79
N GLN A 64 -3.16 6.02 -0.71
CA GLN A 64 -3.64 6.79 -1.87
C GLN A 64 -2.60 6.88 -2.99
N ARG A 65 -1.32 7.11 -2.66
CA ARG A 65 -0.24 7.14 -3.64
C ARG A 65 -0.05 5.78 -4.30
N VAL A 66 -0.16 4.69 -3.54
CA VAL A 66 -0.04 3.32 -4.07
C VAL A 66 -1.22 2.95 -4.98
N VAL A 67 -2.43 3.48 -4.75
CA VAL A 67 -3.52 3.38 -5.74
C VAL A 67 -3.10 3.98 -7.08
N THR A 68 -2.56 5.21 -7.08
CA THR A 68 -2.10 5.86 -8.31
C THR A 68 -0.94 5.12 -8.96
N VAL A 69 0.08 4.73 -8.18
CA VAL A 69 1.21 3.94 -8.69
C VAL A 69 0.71 2.67 -9.38
N SER A 70 -0.23 1.96 -8.78
CA SER A 70 -0.79 0.72 -9.35
C SER A 70 -1.44 0.96 -10.71
N LEU A 71 -2.24 2.02 -10.85
CA LEU A 71 -2.89 2.36 -12.11
C LEU A 71 -1.87 2.81 -13.18
N GLU A 72 -0.91 3.65 -12.82
CA GLU A 72 0.11 4.11 -13.77
C GLU A 72 1.04 2.98 -14.21
N THR A 73 1.38 2.06 -13.30
CA THR A 73 2.16 0.87 -13.67
C THR A 73 1.42 0.00 -14.67
N GLN A 74 0.11 -0.24 -14.48
CA GLN A 74 -0.69 -1.00 -15.45
C GLN A 74 -0.71 -0.33 -16.83
N LYS A 75 -0.83 1.01 -16.89
CA LYS A 75 -0.76 1.76 -18.16
C LYS A 75 0.60 1.59 -18.85
N ILE A 76 1.69 1.67 -18.09
CA ILE A 76 3.05 1.49 -18.63
C ILE A 76 3.20 0.08 -19.19
N VAL A 77 2.80 -0.94 -18.43
CA VAL A 77 2.88 -2.35 -18.85
C VAL A 77 2.06 -2.59 -20.13
N ALA A 78 0.83 -2.08 -20.19
CA ALA A 78 -0.02 -2.18 -21.38
C ALA A 78 0.54 -1.45 -22.61
N SER A 79 1.42 -0.46 -22.41
CA SER A 79 2.07 0.30 -23.48
C SER A 79 3.40 -0.33 -23.98
N LEU A 80 3.88 -1.39 -23.33
CA LEU A 80 5.11 -2.06 -23.75
C LEU A 80 4.94 -2.66 -25.15
N PRO A 81 6.00 -2.66 -25.97
CA PRO A 81 5.95 -3.31 -27.28
C PRO A 81 5.66 -4.80 -27.12
N ALA A 82 5.09 -5.41 -28.16
CA ALA A 82 4.96 -6.85 -28.22
C ALA A 82 6.33 -7.51 -28.05
N LEU A 83 6.36 -8.63 -27.34
CA LEU A 83 7.58 -9.40 -27.18
C LEU A 83 8.00 -9.95 -28.56
N ASP A 84 9.21 -9.61 -28.98
CA ASP A 84 9.83 -10.24 -30.14
C ASP A 84 10.33 -11.63 -29.72
N ILE A 85 9.90 -12.67 -30.43
CA ILE A 85 10.18 -14.09 -30.13
C ILE A 85 11.01 -14.69 -31.25
#